data_AF-A0A858RDS7-F1
#
_entry.id   AF-A0A858RDS7-F1
#
_cell.length_a   1.000
_cell.length_b   1.000
_cell.length_c   1.000
_cell.angle_alpha   90.00
_cell.angle_beta   90.00
_cell.angle_gamma   90.00
#
_symmetry.space_group_name_H-M   'P 1'
#
loop_
_entity.id
_entity.type
_entity.pdbx_description
1 polymer ?
#
loop_
_entity_poly.entity_id
_entity_poly.type
_entity_poly.pdbx_seq_one_letter_code
_entity_poly.pdbx_strand_id
1 'polypeptide(L)'
;MSFAQTLRTAVPLIVGVALGGIGSSLFLKSLPGAEGSPEKRVAELEVELKKANNQIAAYEEKNPRRRRDANLLAGARQLMDDVKAGNNVNPDDILAVLQPSIRELSPIFDRIRVKQEKARIEAKTGELARKYDLTPQQQERLEAWYKQKAKDDAKSWSDLVGTPGTTFEDLARESMTHRPDDGLDQVMEGMLSGEKLTDYKTTRMTEKASLVERHADTRVQRLSGIVELDDAQRDQAFGIFARSSPDYDPAMKLEGIGGDIGATPGGASRDAMLSVLRPEQREKYEVERQRRRAEAEKEMNEIGLTLPSNWDLLDQADF
;
A
#
# COMPACT_ATOMS: atom_id res chain seq x y z
N MET A 1 14.27 -4.03 8.01
CA MET A 1 13.30 -3.36 8.90
C MET A 1 12.03 -4.19 8.84
N SER A 2 11.48 -4.59 9.98
CA SER A 2 10.26 -5.43 10.01
C SER A 2 9.05 -4.60 9.57
N PHE A 3 8.11 -5.20 8.84
CA PHE A 3 6.81 -4.57 8.54
C PHE A 3 6.07 -4.10 9.80
N ALA A 4 6.31 -4.73 10.96
CA ALA A 4 5.83 -4.25 12.26
C ALA A 4 6.44 -2.88 12.66
N GLN A 5 7.66 -2.56 12.24
CA GLN A 5 8.26 -1.22 12.36
C GLN A 5 7.67 -0.22 11.35
N THR A 6 7.34 -0.66 10.14
CA THR A 6 6.68 0.16 9.11
C THR A 6 5.23 0.49 9.49
N LEU A 7 4.48 -0.47 10.05
CA LEU A 7 3.18 -0.23 10.69
C LEU A 7 3.33 0.64 11.93
N ARG A 8 4.32 0.42 12.82
CA ARG A 8 4.58 1.33 13.95
C ARG A 8 4.90 2.77 13.54
N THR A 9 5.35 3.01 12.31
CA THR A 9 5.62 4.37 11.79
C THR A 9 4.46 4.93 10.96
N ALA A 10 3.68 4.09 10.27
CA ALA A 10 2.50 4.49 9.51
C ALA A 10 1.22 4.65 10.36
N VAL A 11 1.04 3.80 11.38
CA VAL A 11 -0.10 3.81 12.31
C VAL A 11 -0.19 5.14 13.08
N PRO A 12 0.85 5.74 13.66
CA PRO A 12 0.70 7.03 14.33
C PRO A 12 0.37 8.20 13.39
N LEU A 13 0.62 8.10 12.08
CA LEU A 13 0.26 9.13 11.11
C LEU A 13 -1.22 9.07 10.70
N ILE A 14 -1.82 7.87 10.70
CA ILE A 14 -3.25 7.66 10.39
C ILE A 14 -4.11 7.70 11.68
N VAL A 15 -3.61 7.14 12.77
CA VAL A 15 -4.28 7.10 14.09
C VAL A 15 -4.13 8.41 14.87
N GLY A 16 -3.01 9.13 14.71
CA GLY A 16 -2.78 10.42 15.38
C GLY A 16 -3.74 11.54 14.92
N VAL A 17 -4.33 11.42 13.73
CA VAL A 17 -5.36 12.35 13.24
C VAL A 17 -6.78 11.88 13.61
N ALA A 18 -7.01 10.57 13.75
CA ALA A 18 -8.33 10.01 14.05
C ALA A 18 -8.71 10.03 15.55
N LEU A 19 -7.75 9.77 16.47
CA LEU A 19 -8.04 9.75 17.91
C LEU A 19 -8.22 11.15 18.53
N GLY A 20 -7.79 12.22 17.86
CA GLY A 20 -8.05 13.59 18.29
C GLY A 20 -9.48 14.08 18.01
N GLY A 21 -10.19 13.45 17.06
CA GLY A 21 -11.51 13.91 16.60
C GLY A 21 -12.70 13.26 17.31
N ILE A 22 -12.57 12.04 17.82
CA ILE A 22 -13.71 11.28 18.38
C ILE A 22 -13.97 11.62 19.86
N GLY A 23 -12.96 12.12 20.60
CA GLY A 23 -13.07 12.45 22.02
C GLY A 23 -13.96 13.67 22.35
N SER A 24 -14.28 14.54 21.37
CA SER A 24 -15.01 15.79 21.63
C SER A 24 -16.52 15.69 21.46
N SER A 25 -17.06 14.67 20.77
CA SER A 25 -18.51 14.58 20.50
C SER A 25 -19.32 13.82 21.57
N LEU A 26 -18.66 12.96 22.37
CA LEU A 26 -19.35 12.11 23.35
C LEU A 26 -19.55 12.76 24.73
N PHE A 27 -18.89 13.90 25.03
CA PHE A 27 -19.04 14.59 26.31
C PHE A 27 -20.23 15.58 26.35
N LEU A 28 -20.81 15.94 25.20
CA LEU A 28 -21.85 16.98 25.10
C LEU A 28 -23.31 16.46 25.17
N LYS A 29 -23.53 15.16 25.40
CA LYS A 29 -24.89 14.56 25.43
C LYS A 29 -25.29 13.89 26.74
N SER A 30 -24.48 13.97 27.80
CA SER A 30 -24.88 13.49 29.11
C SER A 30 -25.42 14.64 29.97
N LEU A 31 -26.74 14.80 30.05
CA LEU A 31 -27.46 15.15 31.29
C LEU A 31 -28.97 14.83 31.15
N PRO A 32 -29.63 14.26 32.18
CA PRO A 32 -30.95 13.63 32.08
C PRO A 32 -32.10 14.52 32.57
N GLY A 33 -33.34 14.15 32.24
CA GLY A 33 -34.56 14.71 32.85
C GLY A 33 -35.66 13.64 33.05
N ALA A 34 -36.13 13.50 34.29
CA ALA A 34 -37.23 12.64 34.75
C ALA A 34 -38.61 13.29 34.42
N GLU A 35 -39.81 12.70 34.52
CA GLU A 35 -40.31 11.44 35.10
C GLU A 35 -41.74 11.15 34.58
N GLY A 36 -42.19 9.89 34.57
CA GLY A 36 -43.55 9.45 34.20
C GLY A 36 -43.64 7.98 33.79
N SER A 37 -43.51 7.08 34.77
CA SER A 37 -43.52 5.59 34.72
C SER A 37 -42.56 4.90 33.71
N PRO A 38 -41.60 4.08 34.18
CA PRO A 38 -40.63 3.39 33.32
C PRO A 38 -41.28 2.39 32.34
N GLU A 39 -42.23 1.55 32.78
CA GLU A 39 -42.74 0.48 31.91
C GLU A 39 -43.68 0.97 30.81
N LYS A 40 -44.49 2.01 31.06
CA LYS A 40 -45.38 2.58 30.04
C LYS A 40 -44.60 3.38 28.99
N ARG A 41 -43.55 4.09 29.42
CA ARG A 41 -42.62 4.77 28.52
C ARG A 41 -41.83 3.78 27.68
N VAL A 42 -41.36 2.68 28.25
CA VAL A 42 -40.60 1.68 27.48
C VAL A 42 -41.48 1.03 26.42
N ALA A 43 -42.73 0.66 26.72
CA ALA A 43 -43.63 0.07 25.73
C ALA A 43 -44.07 1.06 24.64
N GLU A 44 -44.39 2.31 25.00
CA GLU A 44 -44.73 3.35 24.02
C GLU A 44 -43.51 3.73 23.17
N LEU A 45 -42.32 3.84 23.78
CA LEU A 45 -41.07 4.08 23.09
C LEU A 45 -40.67 2.90 22.21
N GLU A 46 -40.88 1.64 22.61
CA GLU A 46 -40.60 0.47 21.76
C GLU A 46 -41.51 0.44 20.53
N VAL A 47 -42.78 0.78 20.69
CA VAL A 47 -43.73 0.88 19.57
C VAL A 47 -43.37 2.06 18.66
N GLU A 48 -43.01 3.21 19.22
CA GLU A 48 -42.54 4.36 18.45
C GLU A 48 -41.20 4.11 17.77
N LEU A 49 -40.26 3.42 18.43
CA LEU A 49 -38.94 3.06 17.90
C LEU A 49 -39.10 2.02 16.81
N LYS A 50 -40.02 1.05 16.93
CA LYS A 50 -40.34 0.10 15.87
C LYS A 50 -41.01 0.78 14.68
N LYS A 51 -41.91 1.74 14.92
CA LYS A 51 -42.56 2.53 13.86
C LYS A 51 -41.58 3.47 13.16
N ALA A 52 -40.69 4.12 13.92
CA ALA A 52 -39.62 4.95 13.42
C ALA A 52 -38.59 4.14 12.65
N ASN A 53 -38.17 2.96 13.15
CA ASN A 53 -37.28 2.04 12.44
C ASN A 53 -37.90 1.53 11.15
N ASN A 54 -39.19 1.19 11.13
CA ASN A 54 -39.86 0.78 9.90
C ASN A 54 -39.97 1.94 8.89
N GLN A 55 -40.18 3.16 9.36
CA GLN A 55 -40.17 4.35 8.50
C GLN A 55 -38.75 4.68 8.00
N ILE A 56 -37.75 4.61 8.87
CA ILE A 56 -36.33 4.78 8.54
C ILE A 56 -35.91 3.72 7.52
N ALA A 57 -36.24 2.45 7.72
CA ALA A 57 -35.99 1.36 6.76
C ALA A 57 -36.66 1.62 5.42
N ALA A 58 -37.91 2.12 5.41
CA ALA A 58 -38.62 2.49 4.18
C ALA A 58 -38.04 3.74 3.49
N TYR A 59 -37.42 4.67 4.23
CA TYR A 59 -36.71 5.83 3.69
C TYR A 59 -35.28 5.52 3.26
N GLU A 60 -34.61 4.57 3.92
CA GLU A 60 -33.30 4.02 3.57
C GLU A 60 -33.37 3.17 2.31
N GLU A 61 -34.46 2.42 2.12
CA GLU A 61 -34.73 1.67 0.88
C GLU A 61 -34.80 2.54 -0.37
N LYS A 62 -35.24 3.78 -0.21
CA LYS A 62 -35.36 4.74 -1.31
C LYS A 62 -34.09 5.57 -1.52
N ASN A 63 -33.06 5.42 -0.69
CA ASN A 63 -31.89 6.31 -0.73
C ASN A 63 -30.57 5.55 -0.48
N PRO A 64 -29.83 5.15 -1.54
CA PRO A 64 -28.64 4.32 -1.41
C PRO A 64 -27.50 4.98 -0.61
N ARG A 65 -27.51 6.32 -0.51
CA ARG A 65 -26.56 7.08 0.34
C ARG A 65 -26.82 6.85 1.83
N ARG A 66 -28.08 6.90 2.29
CA ARG A 66 -28.43 6.66 3.70
C ARG A 66 -28.21 5.21 4.13
N ARG A 67 -28.48 4.22 3.26
CA ARG A 67 -28.12 2.81 3.52
C ARG A 67 -26.61 2.64 3.73
N ARG A 68 -25.79 3.35 2.95
CA ARG A 68 -24.33 3.34 3.11
C ARG A 68 -23.91 3.98 4.43
N ASP A 69 -24.47 5.14 4.78
CA ASP A 69 -24.18 5.83 6.05
C ASP A 69 -24.62 5.01 7.27
N ALA A 70 -25.76 4.32 7.21
CA ALA A 70 -26.25 3.43 8.26
C ALA A 70 -25.32 2.21 8.45
N ASN A 71 -24.85 1.61 7.35
CA ASN A 71 -23.90 0.50 7.41
C ASN A 71 -22.52 0.95 7.94
N LEU A 72 -22.06 2.15 7.59
CA LEU A 72 -20.83 2.75 8.14
C LEU A 72 -20.95 3.02 9.64
N LEU A 73 -22.08 3.57 10.09
CA LEU A 73 -22.34 3.79 11.52
C LEU A 73 -22.46 2.47 12.29
N ALA A 74 -23.01 1.43 11.68
CA ALA A 74 -23.03 0.09 12.26
C ALA A 74 -21.61 -0.49 12.39
N GLY A 75 -20.80 -0.42 11.32
CA GLY A 75 -19.40 -0.87 11.33
C GLY A 75 -18.53 -0.11 12.34
N ALA A 76 -18.69 1.21 12.44
CA ALA A 76 -17.97 2.02 13.42
C ALA A 76 -18.36 1.70 14.87
N ARG A 77 -19.64 1.38 15.13
CA ARG A 77 -20.11 0.94 16.45
C ARG A 77 -19.56 -0.44 16.81
N GLN A 78 -19.64 -1.38 15.87
CA GLN A 78 -19.08 -2.71 16.05
C GLN A 78 -17.58 -2.66 16.37
N LEU A 79 -16.82 -1.89 15.57
CA LEU A 79 -15.41 -1.62 15.82
C LEU A 79 -15.17 -1.05 17.23
N MET A 80 -15.96 -0.07 17.66
CA MET A 80 -15.85 0.50 19.01
C MET A 80 -16.20 -0.49 20.12
N ASP A 81 -17.19 -1.36 19.90
CA ASP A 81 -17.59 -2.37 20.86
C ASP A 81 -16.51 -3.46 20.98
N ASP A 82 -15.89 -3.85 19.86
CA ASP A 82 -14.75 -4.78 19.83
C ASP A 82 -13.54 -4.21 20.56
N VAL A 83 -13.17 -2.95 20.30
CA VAL A 83 -12.09 -2.26 21.02
C VAL A 83 -12.40 -2.17 22.52
N LYS A 84 -13.64 -1.83 22.91
CA LYS A 84 -14.04 -1.74 24.33
C LYS A 84 -14.05 -3.10 25.02
N ALA A 85 -14.41 -4.16 24.30
CA ALA A 85 -14.39 -5.52 24.79
C ALA A 85 -12.95 -6.08 24.91
N GLY A 86 -11.95 -5.38 24.37
CA GLY A 86 -10.57 -5.85 24.30
C GLY A 86 -10.35 -6.90 23.22
N ASN A 87 -11.25 -6.99 22.24
CA ASN A 87 -11.10 -7.87 21.09
C ASN A 87 -10.08 -7.28 20.11
N ASN A 88 -9.38 -8.16 19.39
CA ASN A 88 -8.49 -7.75 18.33
C ASN A 88 -9.29 -7.32 17.10
N VAL A 89 -8.82 -6.26 16.44
CA VAL A 89 -9.52 -5.62 15.32
C VAL A 89 -8.79 -5.83 14.01
N ASN A 90 -9.53 -6.08 12.93
CA ASN A 90 -8.97 -6.13 11.59
C ASN A 90 -8.61 -4.72 11.07
N PRO A 91 -7.37 -4.48 10.59
CA PRO A 91 -6.99 -3.23 9.95
C PRO A 91 -7.94 -2.79 8.83
N ASP A 92 -8.44 -3.69 8.00
CA ASP A 92 -9.34 -3.33 6.88
C ASP A 92 -10.65 -2.70 7.37
N ASP A 93 -11.16 -3.12 8.54
CA ASP A 93 -12.37 -2.53 9.15
C ASP A 93 -12.09 -1.11 9.67
N ILE A 94 -10.89 -0.87 10.21
CA ILE A 94 -10.43 0.46 10.61
C ILE A 94 -10.35 1.36 9.37
N LEU A 95 -9.75 0.87 8.28
CA LEU A 95 -9.66 1.62 7.03
C LEU A 95 -11.06 1.95 6.50
N ALA A 96 -11.97 0.99 6.44
CA ALA A 96 -13.34 1.18 5.96
C ALA A 96 -14.09 2.28 6.75
N VAL A 97 -13.90 2.34 8.06
CA VAL A 97 -14.48 3.40 8.91
C VAL A 97 -13.86 4.77 8.63
N LEU A 98 -12.56 4.84 8.34
CA LEU A 98 -11.82 6.09 8.09
C LEU A 98 -11.95 6.59 6.64
N GLN A 99 -12.23 5.70 5.68
CA GLN A 99 -12.32 5.99 4.24
C GLN A 99 -13.17 7.22 3.90
N PRO A 100 -14.38 7.42 4.46
CA PRO A 100 -15.18 8.62 4.20
C PRO A 100 -14.46 9.91 4.56
N SER A 101 -13.83 9.96 5.75
CA SER A 101 -13.08 11.13 6.19
C SER A 101 -11.82 11.36 5.36
N ILE A 102 -11.12 10.29 4.95
CA ILE A 102 -9.97 10.41 4.06
C ILE A 102 -10.38 10.99 2.71
N ARG A 103 -11.52 10.55 2.17
CA ARG A 103 -12.08 11.05 0.92
C ARG A 103 -12.47 12.52 1.01
N GLU A 104 -13.08 12.95 2.12
CA GLU A 104 -13.43 14.37 2.34
C GLU A 104 -12.20 15.27 2.46
N LEU A 105 -11.15 14.77 3.11
CA LEU A 105 -9.90 15.49 3.32
C LEU A 105 -8.89 15.33 2.16
N SER A 106 -9.20 14.53 1.14
CA SER A 106 -8.28 14.24 0.03
C SER A 106 -7.71 15.50 -0.65
N PRO A 107 -8.47 16.59 -0.87
CA PRO A 107 -7.89 17.78 -1.51
C PRO A 107 -6.81 18.45 -0.66
N ILE A 108 -6.85 18.32 0.67
CA ILE A 108 -5.81 18.82 1.57
C ILE A 108 -4.59 17.92 1.51
N PHE A 109 -4.79 16.60 1.59
CA PHE A 109 -3.70 15.63 1.52
C PHE A 109 -2.97 15.68 0.18
N ASP A 110 -3.68 15.85 -0.93
CA ASP A 110 -3.09 16.00 -2.26
C ASP A 110 -2.18 17.23 -2.34
N ARG A 111 -2.64 18.37 -1.80
CA ARG A 111 -1.82 19.59 -1.74
C ARG A 111 -0.56 19.38 -0.89
N ILE A 112 -0.67 18.65 0.22
CA ILE A 112 0.49 18.33 1.08
C ILE A 112 1.48 17.46 0.32
N ARG A 113 1.02 16.37 -0.33
CA ARG A 113 1.87 15.47 -1.13
C ARG A 113 2.57 16.23 -2.26
N VAL A 114 1.83 17.00 -3.05
CA VAL A 114 2.40 17.82 -4.13
C VAL A 114 3.42 18.83 -3.60
N LYS A 115 3.16 19.45 -2.44
CA LYS A 115 4.10 20.38 -1.81
C LYS A 115 5.37 19.67 -1.35
N GLN A 116 5.27 18.46 -0.79
CA GLN A 116 6.40 17.66 -0.34
C GLN A 116 7.29 17.24 -1.52
N GLU A 117 6.70 16.93 -2.67
CA GLU A 117 7.45 16.59 -3.88
C GLU A 117 8.23 17.78 -4.46
N LYS A 118 7.87 19.04 -4.15
CA LYS A 118 8.48 20.21 -4.79
C LYS A 118 10.02 20.23 -4.71
N ALA A 119 10.59 20.02 -3.52
CA ALA A 119 12.05 20.04 -3.34
C ALA A 119 12.74 18.89 -4.11
N ARG A 120 12.07 17.73 -4.18
CA ARG A 120 12.53 16.58 -4.94
C ARG A 120 12.48 16.83 -6.44
N ILE A 121 11.40 17.44 -6.94
CA ILE A 121 11.24 17.83 -8.34
C ILE A 121 12.34 18.81 -8.75
N GLU A 122 12.60 19.83 -7.94
CA GLU A 122 13.67 20.81 -8.18
C GLU A 122 15.04 20.12 -8.23
N ALA A 123 15.33 19.23 -7.27
CA ALA A 123 16.58 18.49 -7.22
C ALA A 123 16.77 17.59 -8.46
N LYS A 124 15.73 16.82 -8.84
CA LYS A 124 15.77 15.92 -10.00
C LYS A 124 15.86 16.67 -11.33
N THR A 125 15.11 17.76 -11.47
CA THR A 125 15.20 18.64 -12.63
C THR A 125 16.61 19.20 -12.76
N GLY A 126 17.20 19.72 -11.68
CA GLY A 126 18.56 20.26 -11.67
C GLY A 126 19.66 19.22 -11.88
N GLU A 127 19.47 17.98 -11.41
CA GLU A 127 20.35 16.84 -11.69
C GLU A 127 20.38 16.52 -13.18
N LEU A 128 19.21 16.28 -13.78
CA LEU A 128 19.07 15.95 -15.19
C LEU A 128 19.47 17.10 -16.11
N ALA A 129 19.17 18.34 -15.71
CA ALA A 129 19.58 19.55 -16.41
C ALA A 129 21.08 19.64 -16.57
N ARG A 130 21.84 19.38 -15.50
CA ARG A 130 23.30 19.38 -15.52
C ARG A 130 23.86 18.16 -16.25
N LYS A 131 23.28 16.98 -16.05
CA LYS A 131 23.78 15.73 -16.64
C LYS A 131 23.68 15.71 -18.17
N TYR A 132 22.66 16.35 -18.74
CA TYR A 132 22.40 16.33 -20.18
C TYR A 132 22.44 17.73 -20.84
N ASP A 133 22.94 18.74 -20.12
CA ASP A 133 22.98 20.15 -20.52
C ASP A 133 21.65 20.61 -21.14
N LEU A 134 20.56 20.48 -20.37
CA LEU A 134 19.22 20.86 -20.82
C LEU A 134 19.10 22.38 -20.95
N THR A 135 18.48 22.86 -22.02
CA THR A 135 18.17 24.28 -22.22
C THR A 135 17.11 24.77 -21.21
N PRO A 136 16.98 26.08 -20.97
CA PRO A 136 15.94 26.60 -20.08
C PRO A 136 14.52 26.13 -20.45
N GLN A 137 14.22 26.04 -21.74
CA GLN A 137 12.92 25.54 -22.22
C GLN A 137 12.72 24.04 -21.94
N GLN A 138 13.78 23.23 -22.05
CA GLN A 138 13.73 21.80 -21.71
C GLN A 138 13.59 21.60 -20.20
N GLN A 139 14.28 22.41 -19.38
CA GLN A 139 14.16 22.39 -17.93
C GLN A 139 12.73 22.74 -17.49
N GLU A 140 12.13 23.79 -18.06
CA GLU A 140 10.74 24.16 -17.80
C GLU A 140 9.77 23.03 -18.17
N ARG A 141 9.98 22.39 -19.32
CA ARG A 141 9.17 21.24 -19.76
C ARG A 141 9.31 20.05 -18.80
N LEU A 142 10.52 19.74 -18.34
CA LEU A 142 10.79 18.65 -17.40
C LEU A 142 10.15 18.94 -16.03
N GLU A 143 10.31 20.16 -15.51
CA GLU A 143 9.70 20.59 -14.26
C GLU A 143 8.17 20.55 -14.34
N ALA A 144 7.60 21.00 -15.45
CA ALA A 144 6.15 20.95 -15.69
C ALA A 144 5.63 19.50 -15.71
N TRP A 145 6.37 18.59 -16.35
CA TRP A 145 6.03 17.16 -16.35
C TRP A 145 6.03 16.57 -14.94
N TYR A 146 7.10 16.79 -14.16
CA TYR A 146 7.17 16.32 -12.78
C TYR A 146 6.05 16.90 -11.89
N LYS A 147 5.73 18.19 -12.05
CA LYS A 147 4.62 18.84 -11.33
C LYS A 147 3.27 18.22 -11.69
N GLN A 148 3.07 17.86 -12.96
CA GLN A 148 1.85 17.21 -13.39
C GLN A 148 1.79 15.78 -12.86
N LYS A 149 2.87 15.00 -12.99
CA LYS A 149 2.98 13.66 -12.44
C LYS A 149 2.71 13.62 -10.93
N ALA A 150 3.27 14.54 -10.15
CA ALA A 150 3.01 14.62 -8.71
C ALA A 150 1.53 14.87 -8.38
N LYS A 151 0.80 15.64 -9.21
CA LYS A 151 -0.65 15.84 -9.05
C LYS A 151 -1.43 14.58 -9.41
N ASP A 152 -1.05 13.94 -10.50
CA ASP A 152 -1.73 12.73 -10.98
C ASP A 152 -1.51 11.56 -10.02
N ASP A 153 -0.29 11.40 -9.50
CA ASP A 153 0.08 10.39 -8.51
C ASP A 153 -0.65 10.64 -7.17
N ALA A 154 -0.70 11.91 -6.70
CA ALA A 154 -1.44 12.26 -5.50
C ALA A 154 -2.95 11.97 -5.65
N LYS A 155 -3.52 12.32 -6.81
CA LYS A 155 -4.92 12.04 -7.13
C LYS A 155 -5.20 10.54 -7.22
N SER A 156 -4.34 9.78 -7.91
CA SER A 156 -4.45 8.33 -8.04
C SER A 156 -4.49 7.67 -6.66
N TRP A 157 -3.56 8.07 -5.78
CA TRP A 157 -3.53 7.59 -4.40
C TRP A 157 -4.80 7.94 -3.62
N SER A 158 -5.27 9.19 -3.72
CA SER A 158 -6.49 9.62 -3.04
C SER A 158 -7.76 8.95 -3.58
N ASP A 159 -7.83 8.70 -4.89
CA ASP A 159 -8.92 7.96 -5.52
C ASP A 159 -8.91 6.50 -5.07
N LEU A 160 -7.73 5.86 -5.00
CA LEU A 160 -7.57 4.50 -4.47
C LEU A 160 -8.02 4.41 -3.01
N VAL A 161 -7.47 5.24 -2.12
CA VAL A 161 -7.82 5.19 -0.69
C VAL A 161 -9.29 5.56 -0.47
N GLY A 162 -9.83 6.49 -1.25
CA GLY A 162 -11.23 6.93 -1.13
C GLY A 162 -12.26 5.99 -1.77
N THR A 163 -11.82 4.93 -2.44
CA THR A 163 -12.70 3.95 -3.08
C THR A 163 -13.29 3.00 -2.04
N PRO A 164 -14.63 2.84 -1.98
CA PRO A 164 -15.25 1.90 -1.06
C PRO A 164 -14.78 0.47 -1.33
N GLY A 165 -14.34 -0.22 -0.29
CA GLY A 165 -13.86 -1.60 -0.39
C GLY A 165 -12.36 -1.72 -0.70
N THR A 166 -11.64 -0.61 -0.84
CA THR A 166 -10.17 -0.63 -0.86
C THR A 166 -9.65 -1.24 0.44
N THR A 167 -8.77 -2.22 0.30
CA THR A 167 -8.13 -2.93 1.43
C THR A 167 -6.73 -2.40 1.67
N PHE A 168 -6.12 -2.76 2.80
CA PHE A 168 -4.70 -2.55 3.02
C PHE A 168 -3.83 -3.26 1.98
N GLU A 169 -4.32 -4.34 1.35
CA GLU A 169 -3.64 -5.00 0.24
C GLU A 169 -3.51 -4.09 -0.98
N ASP A 170 -4.59 -3.45 -1.37
CA ASP A 170 -4.61 -2.58 -2.53
C ASP A 170 -3.65 -1.39 -2.30
N LEU A 171 -3.62 -0.84 -1.09
CA LEU A 171 -2.72 0.25 -0.71
C LEU A 171 -1.26 -0.18 -0.66
N ALA A 172 -0.97 -1.35 -0.09
CA ALA A 172 0.40 -1.88 -0.04
C ALA A 172 0.90 -2.20 -1.45
N ARG A 173 0.07 -2.83 -2.28
CA ARG A 173 0.38 -3.14 -3.67
C ARG A 173 0.71 -1.87 -4.44
N GLU A 174 -0.16 -0.86 -4.38
CA GLU A 174 0.08 0.43 -5.04
C GLU A 174 1.38 1.07 -4.55
N SER A 175 1.65 1.07 -3.24
CA SER A 175 2.88 1.64 -2.69
C SER A 175 4.14 0.93 -3.20
N MET A 176 4.09 -0.39 -3.37
CA MET A 176 5.21 -1.19 -3.87
C MET A 176 5.44 -1.02 -5.38
N THR A 177 4.36 -0.84 -6.13
CA THR A 177 4.44 -0.66 -7.59
C THR A 177 4.64 0.79 -8.00
N HIS A 178 4.41 1.75 -7.09
CA HIS A 178 4.51 3.16 -7.37
C HIS A 178 5.95 3.57 -7.73
N ARG A 179 6.09 4.19 -8.90
CA ARG A 179 7.37 4.61 -9.44
C ARG A 179 7.35 6.10 -9.78
N PRO A 180 8.20 6.87 -9.10
CA PRO A 180 8.27 8.31 -9.34
C PRO A 180 8.88 8.71 -10.68
N ASP A 181 9.65 7.82 -11.30
CA ASP A 181 10.32 8.06 -12.58
C ASP A 181 9.55 7.43 -13.77
N ASP A 182 8.39 6.80 -13.53
CA ASP A 182 7.58 6.23 -14.60
C ASP A 182 7.13 7.32 -15.58
N GLY A 183 7.41 7.09 -16.86
CA GLY A 183 7.17 8.05 -17.95
C GLY A 183 8.30 9.06 -18.18
N LEU A 184 9.32 9.11 -17.32
CA LEU A 184 10.47 10.02 -17.48
C LEU A 184 11.22 9.77 -18.80
N ASP A 185 11.40 8.50 -19.15
CA ASP A 185 12.12 8.09 -20.37
C ASP A 185 11.48 8.71 -21.61
N GLN A 186 10.14 8.66 -21.74
CA GLN A 186 9.43 9.25 -22.87
C GLN A 186 9.66 10.78 -22.97
N VAL A 187 9.70 11.48 -21.84
CA VAL A 187 9.90 12.93 -21.79
C VAL A 187 11.32 13.29 -22.19
N MET A 188 12.30 12.59 -21.62
CA MET A 188 13.73 12.81 -21.89
C MET A 188 14.06 12.48 -23.35
N GLU A 189 13.56 11.36 -23.88
CA GLU A 189 13.76 10.99 -25.29
C GLU A 189 13.14 12.00 -26.26
N GLY A 190 12.04 12.64 -25.88
CA GLY A 190 11.42 13.72 -26.67
C GLY A 190 12.12 15.07 -26.58
N MET A 191 13.14 15.22 -25.72
CA MET A 191 13.93 16.44 -25.55
C MET A 191 15.37 16.28 -26.02
N LEU A 192 15.94 15.08 -25.87
CA LEU A 192 17.33 14.79 -26.21
C LEU A 192 17.47 14.33 -27.67
N SER A 193 18.62 14.58 -28.27
CA SER A 193 18.95 14.13 -29.63
C SER A 193 20.45 13.86 -29.77
N GLY A 194 20.82 13.13 -30.81
CA GLY A 194 22.22 12.79 -31.11
C GLY A 194 22.89 12.03 -29.97
N GLU A 195 24.13 12.41 -29.66
CA GLU A 195 24.96 11.79 -28.62
C GLU A 195 24.29 11.80 -27.24
N LYS A 196 23.67 12.92 -26.84
CA LYS A 196 22.98 13.04 -25.54
C LYS A 196 21.85 12.03 -25.35
N LEU A 197 21.12 11.70 -26.42
CA LEU A 197 20.06 10.69 -26.39
C LEU A 197 20.64 9.29 -26.23
N THR A 198 21.73 8.99 -26.95
CA THR A 198 22.45 7.73 -26.83
C THR A 198 23.01 7.54 -25.42
N ASP A 199 23.62 8.59 -24.85
CA ASP A 199 24.16 8.58 -23.49
C ASP A 199 23.05 8.40 -22.45
N TYR A 200 21.92 9.09 -22.62
CA TYR A 200 20.74 8.91 -21.77
C TYR A 200 20.26 7.46 -21.77
N LYS A 201 20.03 6.88 -22.95
CA LYS A 201 19.54 5.50 -23.09
C LYS A 201 20.52 4.50 -22.48
N THR A 202 21.81 4.66 -22.75
CA THR A 202 22.85 3.78 -22.20
C THR A 202 22.87 3.88 -20.68
N THR A 203 22.87 5.09 -20.13
CA THR A 203 22.88 5.32 -18.69
C THR A 203 21.64 4.76 -18.02
N ARG A 204 20.45 4.95 -18.62
CA ARG A 204 19.19 4.39 -18.10
C ARG A 204 19.18 2.87 -18.12
N MET A 205 19.71 2.24 -19.17
CA MET A 205 19.83 0.79 -19.23
C MET A 205 20.74 0.25 -18.13
N THR A 206 21.89 0.91 -17.88
CA THR A 206 22.80 0.54 -16.78
C THR A 206 22.14 0.73 -15.42
N GLU A 207 21.48 1.88 -15.18
CA GLU A 207 20.79 2.16 -13.92
C GLU A 207 19.70 1.10 -13.64
N LYS A 208 18.89 0.76 -14.65
CA LYS A 208 17.85 -0.27 -14.49
C LYS A 208 18.46 -1.66 -14.28
N ALA A 209 19.53 -2.02 -15.00
CA ALA A 209 20.24 -3.28 -14.79
C ALA A 209 20.73 -3.39 -13.34
N SER A 210 21.39 -2.36 -12.79
CA SER A 210 21.82 -2.37 -11.38
C SER A 210 20.66 -2.44 -10.38
N LEU A 211 19.48 -1.89 -10.70
CA LEU A 211 18.28 -2.02 -9.87
C LEU A 211 17.73 -3.45 -9.90
N VAL A 212 17.68 -4.07 -11.08
CA VAL A 212 17.26 -5.46 -11.26
C VAL A 212 18.21 -6.42 -10.53
N GLU A 213 19.52 -6.21 -10.68
CA GLU A 213 20.55 -7.00 -9.98
C GLU A 213 20.40 -6.88 -8.47
N ARG A 214 20.34 -5.65 -7.94
CA ARG A 214 20.17 -5.43 -6.49
C ARG A 214 18.88 -6.04 -5.97
N HIS A 215 17.79 -5.90 -6.73
CA HIS A 215 16.51 -6.52 -6.40
C HIS A 215 16.69 -8.02 -6.28
N ALA A 216 17.16 -8.68 -7.34
CA ALA A 216 17.36 -10.13 -7.38
C ALA A 216 18.32 -10.63 -6.29
N ASP A 217 19.49 -10.01 -6.15
CA ASP A 217 20.51 -10.38 -5.15
C ASP A 217 19.95 -10.35 -3.74
N THR A 218 19.21 -9.30 -3.39
CA THR A 218 18.59 -9.18 -2.07
C THR A 218 17.66 -10.36 -1.80
N ARG A 219 16.85 -10.74 -2.79
CA ARG A 219 15.92 -11.88 -2.66
C ARG A 219 16.65 -13.21 -2.56
N VAL A 220 17.68 -13.42 -3.38
CA VAL A 220 18.50 -14.64 -3.36
C VAL A 220 19.21 -14.78 -2.02
N GLN A 221 19.82 -13.70 -1.51
CA GLN A 221 20.50 -13.70 -0.20
C GLN A 221 19.53 -14.05 0.93
N ARG A 222 18.32 -13.45 0.94
CA ARG A 222 17.29 -13.75 1.92
C ARG A 222 16.82 -15.20 1.84
N LEU A 223 16.53 -15.71 0.64
CA LEU A 223 16.12 -17.09 0.44
C LEU A 223 17.23 -18.06 0.87
N SER A 224 18.49 -17.80 0.46
CA SER A 224 19.64 -18.60 0.86
C SER A 224 19.90 -18.58 2.36
N GLY A 225 19.55 -17.49 3.06
CA GLY A 225 19.63 -17.41 4.52
C GLY A 225 18.67 -18.37 5.24
N ILE A 226 17.60 -18.81 4.57
CA ILE A 226 16.60 -19.74 5.13
C ILE A 226 16.90 -21.18 4.75
N VAL A 227 17.16 -21.42 3.46
CA VAL A 227 17.19 -22.78 2.91
C VAL A 227 18.57 -23.23 2.42
N GLU A 228 19.59 -22.39 2.56
CA GLU A 228 20.98 -22.67 2.17
C GLU A 228 21.06 -23.12 0.71
N LEU A 229 20.85 -22.19 -0.23
CA LEU A 229 20.91 -22.48 -1.65
C LEU A 229 22.34 -22.82 -2.09
N ASP A 230 22.49 -23.85 -2.90
CA ASP A 230 23.74 -24.11 -3.64
C ASP A 230 23.91 -23.13 -4.82
N ASP A 231 25.11 -23.11 -5.43
CA ASP A 231 25.43 -22.14 -6.48
C ASP A 231 24.51 -22.25 -7.70
N ALA A 232 24.15 -23.46 -8.13
CA ALA A 232 23.24 -23.65 -9.25
C ALA A 232 21.82 -23.16 -8.93
N GLN A 233 21.35 -23.38 -7.70
CA GLN A 233 20.07 -22.87 -7.22
C GLN A 233 20.06 -21.35 -7.06
N ARG A 234 21.18 -20.74 -6.65
CA ARG A 234 21.32 -19.28 -6.58
C ARG A 234 21.19 -18.63 -7.95
N ASP A 235 21.85 -19.18 -8.96
CA ASP A 235 21.77 -18.68 -10.34
C ASP A 235 20.34 -18.78 -10.90
N GLN A 236 19.65 -19.90 -10.63
CA GLN A 236 18.25 -20.09 -11.04
C GLN A 236 17.30 -19.13 -10.32
N ALA A 237 17.47 -18.97 -9.00
CA ALA A 237 16.66 -18.06 -8.19
C ALA A 237 16.90 -16.60 -8.62
N PHE A 238 18.15 -16.22 -8.90
CA PHE A 238 18.50 -14.90 -9.43
C PHE A 238 17.75 -14.60 -10.72
N GLY A 239 17.78 -15.51 -11.71
CA GLY A 239 17.07 -15.34 -12.98
C GLY A 239 15.54 -15.26 -12.83
N ILE A 240 14.96 -15.90 -11.82
CA ILE A 240 13.52 -15.76 -11.50
C ILE A 240 13.24 -14.39 -10.90
N PHE A 241 14.03 -13.96 -9.91
CA PHE A 241 13.79 -12.70 -9.22
C PHE A 241 14.08 -11.49 -10.10
N ALA A 242 15.13 -11.54 -10.93
CA ALA A 242 15.44 -10.51 -11.91
C ALA A 242 14.24 -10.25 -12.84
N ARG A 243 13.60 -11.30 -13.36
CA ARG A 243 12.41 -11.19 -14.21
C ARG A 243 11.15 -10.74 -13.48
N SER A 244 11.09 -10.96 -12.16
CA SER A 244 10.01 -10.44 -11.32
C SER A 244 10.17 -8.94 -11.02
N SER A 245 11.34 -8.37 -11.29
CA SER A 245 11.56 -6.93 -11.13
C SER A 245 10.74 -6.16 -12.15
N PRO A 246 10.02 -5.11 -11.75
CA PRO A 246 9.30 -4.28 -12.72
C PRO A 246 10.23 -3.43 -13.61
N ASP A 247 11.53 -3.36 -13.29
CA ASP A 247 12.55 -2.74 -14.14
C ASP A 247 13.09 -3.68 -15.24
N TYR A 248 12.73 -4.96 -15.22
CA TYR A 248 13.31 -5.93 -16.14
C TYR A 248 12.95 -5.64 -17.60
N ASP A 249 13.96 -5.55 -18.45
CA ASP A 249 13.84 -5.54 -19.90
C ASP A 249 14.60 -6.75 -20.45
N PRO A 250 13.99 -7.58 -21.31
CA PRO A 250 14.66 -8.73 -21.93
C PRO A 250 15.95 -8.38 -22.69
N ALA A 251 16.12 -7.13 -23.13
CA ALA A 251 17.32 -6.64 -23.80
C ALA A 251 18.46 -6.26 -22.83
N MET A 252 18.22 -6.27 -21.51
CA MET A 252 19.26 -6.02 -20.50
C MET A 252 20.29 -7.15 -20.49
N LYS A 253 21.55 -6.76 -20.30
CA LYS A 253 22.62 -7.68 -19.95
C LYS A 253 22.81 -7.60 -18.43
N LEU A 254 22.51 -8.70 -17.74
CA LEU A 254 22.72 -8.83 -16.31
C LEU A 254 24.03 -9.59 -16.07
N GLU A 255 24.85 -9.13 -15.15
CA GLU A 255 26.08 -9.84 -14.77
C GLU A 255 25.73 -11.14 -14.00
N GLY A 256 26.59 -12.16 -14.10
CA GLY A 256 26.45 -13.40 -13.31
C GLY A 256 25.52 -14.47 -13.87
N ILE A 257 24.79 -14.21 -14.97
CA ILE A 257 23.92 -15.24 -15.58
C ILE A 257 24.73 -16.08 -16.58
N GLY A 258 25.24 -17.23 -16.14
CA GLY A 258 25.86 -18.24 -16.98
C GLY A 258 24.85 -19.05 -17.80
N GLY A 259 24.05 -18.41 -18.65
CA GLY A 259 23.13 -19.11 -19.56
C GLY A 259 21.95 -18.27 -20.05
N ASP A 260 21.27 -18.76 -21.09
CA ASP A 260 19.93 -18.25 -21.44
C ASP A 260 19.05 -18.33 -20.19
N ILE A 261 18.47 -17.21 -19.79
CA ILE A 261 17.44 -17.17 -18.75
C ILE A 261 16.25 -17.95 -19.30
N GLY A 262 16.24 -19.28 -19.13
CA GLY A 262 15.24 -20.18 -19.68
C GLY A 262 13.82 -19.74 -19.34
N ALA A 263 12.85 -20.06 -20.19
CA ALA A 263 11.47 -19.56 -20.14
C ALA A 263 10.91 -19.46 -18.70
N THR A 264 10.25 -18.34 -18.39
CA THR A 264 9.60 -18.13 -17.09
C THR A 264 8.60 -19.26 -16.91
N PRO A 265 8.64 -20.04 -15.82
CA PRO A 265 7.53 -20.92 -15.50
C PRO A 265 6.28 -20.02 -15.42
N GLY A 266 5.29 -20.26 -16.28
CA GLY A 266 4.03 -19.52 -16.20
C GLY A 266 3.40 -19.75 -14.83
N GLY A 267 3.25 -18.69 -14.03
CA GLY A 267 2.75 -18.77 -12.65
C GLY A 267 3.20 -17.59 -11.80
N ALA A 268 2.73 -17.55 -10.54
CA ALA A 268 3.19 -16.57 -9.58
C ALA A 268 4.70 -16.74 -9.33
N SER A 269 5.45 -15.63 -9.15
CA SER A 269 6.91 -15.66 -8.88
C SER A 269 7.31 -16.63 -7.78
N ARG A 270 6.41 -16.88 -6.82
CA ARG A 270 6.56 -17.86 -5.75
C ARG A 270 6.63 -19.31 -6.25
N ASP A 271 5.77 -19.70 -7.18
CA ASP A 271 5.75 -21.07 -7.70
C ASP A 271 7.03 -21.38 -8.48
N ALA A 272 7.49 -20.39 -9.26
CA ALA A 272 8.79 -20.46 -9.93
C ALA A 272 9.93 -20.60 -8.91
N MET A 273 9.95 -19.79 -7.84
CA MET A 273 10.94 -19.91 -6.77
C MET A 273 10.90 -21.27 -6.08
N LEU A 274 9.72 -21.76 -5.69
CA LEU A 274 9.56 -23.06 -5.04
C LEU A 274 10.03 -24.22 -5.94
N SER A 275 9.94 -24.08 -7.26
CA SER A 275 10.41 -25.10 -8.20
C SER A 275 11.93 -25.33 -8.14
N VAL A 276 12.71 -24.30 -7.77
CA VAL A 276 14.18 -24.38 -7.61
C VAL A 276 14.57 -25.12 -6.33
N LEU A 277 13.69 -25.10 -5.33
CA LEU A 277 13.96 -25.70 -4.02
C LEU A 277 13.76 -27.23 -4.05
N ARG A 278 14.66 -27.94 -3.38
CA ARG A 278 14.51 -29.37 -3.06
C ARG A 278 13.38 -29.58 -2.03
N PRO A 279 12.80 -30.79 -1.91
CA PRO A 279 11.71 -31.05 -0.97
C PRO A 279 12.00 -30.61 0.47
N GLU A 280 13.20 -30.91 0.99
CA GLU A 280 13.64 -30.54 2.33
C GLU A 280 13.81 -29.02 2.51
N GLN A 281 14.21 -28.31 1.45
CA GLN A 281 14.33 -26.85 1.45
C GLN A 281 12.95 -26.19 1.43
N ARG A 282 11.98 -26.76 0.70
CA ARG A 282 10.59 -26.28 0.71
C ARG A 282 9.97 -26.40 2.10
N GLU A 283 10.25 -27.49 2.81
CA GLU A 283 9.79 -27.67 4.19
C GLU A 283 10.40 -26.62 5.12
N LYS A 284 11.73 -26.41 5.07
CA LYS A 284 12.39 -25.34 5.83
C LYS A 284 11.78 -23.95 5.54
N TYR A 285 11.52 -23.66 4.27
CA TYR A 285 10.90 -22.40 3.85
C TYR A 285 9.50 -22.22 4.44
N GLU A 286 8.64 -23.24 4.37
CA GLU A 286 7.28 -23.16 4.91
C GLU A 286 7.28 -23.07 6.45
N VAL A 287 8.20 -23.76 7.14
CA VAL A 287 8.38 -23.62 8.59
C VAL A 287 8.75 -22.18 8.96
N GLU A 288 9.71 -21.58 8.27
CA GLU A 288 10.13 -20.21 8.53
C GLU A 288 9.02 -19.19 8.22
N ARG A 289 8.26 -19.42 7.14
CA ARG A 289 7.08 -18.62 6.80
C ARG A 289 6.02 -18.70 7.90
N GLN A 290 5.70 -19.90 8.39
CA GLN A 290 4.74 -20.09 9.48
C GLN A 290 5.22 -19.44 10.78
N ARG A 291 6.52 -19.55 11.10
CA ARG A 291 7.15 -18.89 12.25
C ARG A 291 6.96 -17.37 12.18
N ARG A 292 7.32 -16.74 11.05
CA ARG A 292 7.17 -15.29 10.85
C ARG A 292 5.71 -14.84 10.91
N ARG A 293 4.79 -15.63 10.33
CA ARG A 293 3.35 -15.37 10.42
C ARG A 293 2.86 -15.40 11.87
N ALA A 294 3.25 -16.41 12.64
CA ALA A 294 2.87 -16.55 14.05
C ALA A 294 3.47 -15.43 14.92
N GLU A 295 4.71 -15.01 14.64
CA GLU A 295 5.34 -13.88 15.32
C GLU A 295 4.63 -12.56 15.00
N ALA A 296 4.34 -12.30 13.73
CA ALA A 296 3.60 -11.11 13.32
C ALA A 296 2.18 -11.09 13.90
N GLU A 297 1.49 -12.23 13.92
CA GLU A 297 0.17 -12.35 14.53
C GLU A 297 0.24 -12.06 16.02
N LYS A 298 1.25 -12.59 16.73
CA LYS A 298 1.48 -12.29 18.14
C LYS A 298 1.74 -10.79 18.37
N GLU A 299 2.65 -10.18 17.62
CA GLU A 299 2.98 -8.76 17.74
C GLU A 299 1.79 -7.84 17.45
N MET A 300 0.95 -8.18 16.46
CA MET A 300 -0.26 -7.40 16.15
C MET A 300 -1.33 -7.59 17.23
N ASN A 301 -1.51 -8.82 17.72
CA ASN A 301 -2.44 -9.10 18.80
C ASN A 301 -2.05 -8.36 20.09
N GLU A 302 -0.75 -8.18 20.37
CA GLU A 302 -0.25 -7.39 21.51
C GLU A 302 -0.68 -5.91 21.47
N ILE A 303 -0.96 -5.37 20.27
CA ILE A 303 -1.45 -4.00 20.08
C ILE A 303 -2.96 -3.94 19.74
N GLY A 304 -3.67 -5.05 19.90
CA GLY A 304 -5.13 -5.14 19.67
C GLY A 304 -5.54 -5.21 18.20
N LEU A 305 -4.64 -5.61 17.30
CA LEU A 305 -4.90 -5.78 15.88
C LEU A 305 -4.81 -7.26 15.48
N THR A 306 -5.63 -7.70 14.53
CA THR A 306 -5.44 -9.00 13.88
C THR A 306 -4.46 -8.89 12.73
N LEU A 307 -3.88 -10.03 12.35
CA LEU A 307 -3.06 -10.13 11.17
C LEU A 307 -3.91 -9.84 9.91
N PRO A 308 -3.48 -8.94 9.00
CA PRO A 308 -4.16 -8.73 7.74
C PRO A 308 -4.32 -10.02 6.94
N SER A 309 -5.45 -10.18 6.27
CA SER A 309 -5.77 -11.36 5.46
C SER A 309 -4.73 -11.63 4.36
N ASN A 310 -4.03 -10.58 3.92
CA ASN A 310 -3.04 -10.53 2.86
C ASN A 310 -1.58 -10.53 3.35
N TRP A 311 -1.31 -10.91 4.61
CA TRP A 311 0.05 -11.02 5.16
C TRP A 311 1.03 -11.71 4.21
N ASP A 312 0.58 -12.75 3.53
CA ASP A 312 1.43 -13.54 2.63
C ASP A 312 1.99 -12.74 1.44
N LEU A 313 1.32 -11.67 0.99
CA LEU A 313 1.86 -10.77 -0.04
C LEU A 313 2.91 -9.83 0.53
N LEU A 314 2.70 -9.36 1.76
CA LEU A 314 3.61 -8.47 2.48
C LEU A 314 4.89 -9.22 2.86
N ASP A 315 4.76 -10.46 3.31
CA ASP A 315 5.87 -11.37 3.62
C ASP A 315 6.66 -11.78 2.36
N GLN A 316 6.01 -11.82 1.20
CA GLN A 316 6.65 -12.04 -0.10
C GLN A 316 7.39 -10.81 -0.63
N ALA A 317 6.92 -9.59 -0.32
CA ALA A 317 7.65 -8.37 -0.64
C ALA A 317 8.94 -8.22 0.20
N ASP A 318 8.95 -8.83 1.38
CA ASP A 318 10.13 -8.95 2.25
C ASP A 318 11.12 -10.02 1.79
N PHE A 319 10.83 -10.76 0.72
CA PHE A 319 11.84 -11.47 -0.07
C PHE A 319 12.37 -10.55 -1.15
#